data_AF-A0A7W6NBE3-F1
#
_entry.id   AF-A0A7W6NBE3-F1
#
_cell.length_a   1.000
_cell.length_b   1.000
_cell.length_c   1.000
_cell.angle_alpha   90.00
_cell.angle_beta   90.00
_cell.angle_gamma   90.00
#
_symmetry.space_group_name_H-M   'P 1'
#
loop_
_entity.id
_entity.type
_entity.pdbx_description
1 polymer ?
#
loop_
_entity_poly.entity_id
_entity_poly.type
_entity_poly.pdbx_seq_one_letter_code
_entity_poly.pdbx_strand_id
1 'polypeptide(L)'
;MSRLIVNRRKFLVGSAALGSSLALSGCDQFDFLGQRGNPVRQALEQANVLTYRAQRALIGNQVLAREYAETDIRQGQRPNGSTDPTTAEYMFLRQANFEPYRLTIKGMVDKEVSFSLAELRNMPERTQITRHDCVEGWSCIAKWTGTPLGPVLDQAGVKPGARYCVYHCYDNIQRGLSGDILYYTSSDLVDAYHPQTILSYGLNDEVLPVSNGAPVRLRIERALGYKQPKYLHTIELVDDLSSFGRGKGGYWEDNGYDWYGGI
;
A
#
# COMPACT_ATOMS: atom_id res chain seq x y z
N MET A 1 -33.59 48.31 -9.07
CA MET A 1 -32.80 47.11 -8.73
C MET A 1 -32.18 46.56 -10.00
N SER A 2 -30.88 46.74 -10.22
CA SER A 2 -30.18 46.26 -11.42
C SER A 2 -29.65 44.85 -11.18
N ARG A 3 -30.02 43.89 -12.05
CA ARG A 3 -29.52 42.52 -12.00
C ARG A 3 -28.12 42.47 -12.62
N LEU A 4 -27.12 42.09 -11.83
CA LEU A 4 -25.77 41.78 -12.30
C LEU A 4 -25.82 40.53 -13.18
N ILE A 5 -25.66 40.70 -14.49
CA ILE A 5 -25.49 39.60 -15.45
C ILE A 5 -23.99 39.32 -15.56
N VAL A 6 -23.53 38.26 -14.91
CA VAL A 6 -22.14 37.79 -15.01
C VAL A 6 -22.01 36.95 -16.28
N ASN A 7 -21.31 37.50 -17.27
CA ASN A 7 -21.00 36.80 -18.52
C ASN A 7 -19.86 35.78 -18.27
N ARG A 8 -20.03 34.53 -18.76
CA ARG A 8 -19.04 33.43 -18.69
C ARG A 8 -17.61 33.85 -19.05
N ARG A 9 -17.45 34.77 -20.00
CA ARG A 9 -16.13 35.28 -20.42
C ARG A 9 -15.48 36.18 -19.36
N LYS A 10 -16.26 36.97 -18.63
CA LYS A 10 -15.78 37.81 -17.52
C LYS A 10 -15.48 36.95 -16.28
N PHE A 11 -16.22 35.87 -16.07
CA PHE A 11 -15.92 34.89 -15.02
C PHE A 11 -14.57 34.21 -15.28
N LEU A 12 -14.36 33.66 -16.48
CA LEU A 12 -13.12 32.96 -16.85
C LEU A 12 -11.88 33.88 -16.85
N VAL A 13 -12.02 35.12 -17.33
CA VAL A 13 -10.94 36.12 -17.30
C VAL A 13 -10.66 36.60 -15.87
N GLY A 14 -11.70 36.75 -15.05
CA GLY A 14 -11.55 37.10 -13.62
C GLY A 14 -10.84 36.01 -12.82
N SER A 15 -11.12 34.73 -13.09
CA SER A 15 -10.42 33.61 -12.46
C SER A 15 -8.96 33.46 -12.91
N ALA A 16 -8.64 33.77 -14.17
CA ALA A 16 -7.26 33.71 -14.65
C ALA A 16 -6.38 34.81 -14.04
N ALA A 17 -6.92 36.01 -13.82
CA ALA A 17 -6.18 37.13 -13.21
C ALA A 17 -5.84 36.89 -11.72
N LEU A 18 -6.64 36.08 -11.00
CA LEU A 18 -6.34 35.68 -9.63
C LEU A 18 -5.35 34.51 -9.52
N GLY A 19 -5.25 33.67 -10.55
CA GLY A 19 -4.33 32.53 -10.57
C GLY A 19 -2.91 32.83 -11.05
N SER A 20 -2.71 33.92 -11.79
CA SER A 20 -1.45 34.17 -12.51
C SER A 20 -0.36 34.87 -11.67
N SER A 21 -0.70 35.45 -10.52
CA SER A 21 0.23 36.21 -9.67
C SER A 21 0.94 35.37 -8.60
N LEU A 22 0.65 34.07 -8.51
CA LEU A 22 1.30 33.15 -7.55
C LEU A 22 2.54 32.43 -8.12
N ALA A 23 2.99 32.77 -9.32
CA ALA A 23 3.89 31.91 -10.09
C ALA A 23 5.41 32.18 -9.97
N LEU A 24 5.89 33.10 -9.12
CA LEU A 24 7.32 33.50 -9.16
C LEU A 24 8.08 33.55 -7.82
N SER A 25 7.56 32.99 -6.72
CA SER A 25 8.30 32.83 -5.44
C SER A 25 8.26 31.39 -4.90
N GLY A 26 8.25 30.40 -5.80
CA GLY A 26 7.75 29.05 -5.54
C GLY A 26 8.63 28.05 -4.78
N CYS A 27 9.85 28.38 -4.34
CA CYS A 27 10.69 27.37 -3.65
C CYS A 27 10.61 27.46 -2.11
N ASP A 28 10.73 28.63 -1.49
CA ASP A 28 10.77 28.73 -0.02
C ASP A 28 9.39 29.07 0.59
N GLN A 29 8.47 29.58 -0.22
CA GLN A 29 7.17 30.03 0.27
C GLN A 29 6.25 28.89 0.67
N PHE A 30 6.51 27.65 0.24
CA PHE A 30 5.71 26.47 0.59
C PHE A 30 6.41 25.52 1.57
N ASP A 31 7.57 25.89 2.13
CA ASP A 31 8.26 25.08 3.14
C ASP A 31 7.37 24.78 4.35
N PHE A 32 6.41 25.67 4.65
CA PHE A 32 5.42 25.46 5.68
C PHE A 32 4.50 24.25 5.42
N LEU A 33 4.30 23.83 4.16
CA LEU A 33 3.58 22.61 3.80
C LEU A 33 4.38 21.35 4.14
N GLY A 34 5.72 21.44 4.18
CA GLY A 34 6.60 20.39 4.66
C GLY A 34 6.55 20.20 6.19
N GLN A 35 6.14 21.22 6.94
CA GLN A 35 6.07 21.18 8.41
C GLN A 35 4.85 20.38 8.90
N ARG A 36 5.10 19.28 9.64
CA ARG A 36 4.09 18.31 10.12
C ARG A 36 2.99 18.89 11.04
N GLY A 37 3.09 20.15 11.47
CA GLY A 37 2.13 20.81 12.38
C GLY A 37 1.35 21.98 11.77
N ASN A 38 1.51 22.28 10.48
CA ASN A 38 0.89 23.46 9.88
C ASN A 38 -0.61 23.26 9.60
N PRO A 39 -1.50 24.20 9.98
CA PRO A 39 -2.95 24.09 9.73
C PRO A 39 -3.34 23.94 8.26
N VAL A 40 -2.57 24.53 7.34
CA VAL A 40 -2.82 24.42 5.90
C VAL A 40 -2.52 23.01 5.40
N ARG A 41 -1.43 22.40 5.89
CA ARG A 41 -1.13 21.00 5.61
C ARG A 41 -2.23 20.08 6.15
N GLN A 42 -2.71 20.31 7.37
CA GLN A 42 -3.83 19.54 7.93
C GLN A 42 -5.10 19.65 7.08
N ALA A 43 -5.41 20.85 6.57
CA ALA A 43 -6.54 21.04 5.67
C ALA A 43 -6.36 20.28 4.33
N LEU A 44 -5.14 20.20 3.80
CA LEU A 44 -4.84 19.40 2.60
C LEU A 44 -4.92 17.89 2.90
N GLU A 45 -4.47 17.44 4.07
CA GLU A 45 -4.64 16.04 4.50
C GLU A 45 -6.12 15.64 4.62
N GLN A 46 -7.01 16.57 5.03
CA GLN A 46 -8.46 16.33 4.99
C GLN A 46 -9.00 16.17 3.56
N ALA A 47 -8.37 16.77 2.56
CA ALA A 47 -8.74 16.55 1.16
C ALA A 47 -8.49 15.10 0.72
N ASN A 48 -7.48 14.41 1.30
CA ASN A 48 -7.25 12.98 1.02
C ASN A 48 -8.41 12.11 1.50
N VAL A 49 -9.04 12.44 2.64
CA VAL A 49 -10.24 11.73 3.13
C VAL A 49 -11.41 11.90 2.16
N LEU A 50 -11.58 13.09 1.59
CA LEU A 50 -12.60 13.34 0.57
C LEU A 50 -12.29 12.57 -0.72
N THR A 51 -11.03 12.55 -1.15
CA THR A 51 -10.55 11.78 -2.31
C THR A 51 -10.80 10.29 -2.12
N TYR A 52 -10.46 9.73 -0.96
CA TYR A 52 -10.73 8.34 -0.61
C TYR A 52 -12.23 8.01 -0.66
N ARG A 53 -13.09 8.84 -0.04
CA ARG A 53 -14.55 8.65 -0.08
C ARG A 53 -15.10 8.75 -1.50
N ALA A 54 -14.61 9.70 -2.30
CA ALA A 54 -15.01 9.86 -3.69
C ALA A 54 -14.56 8.65 -4.54
N GLN A 55 -13.32 8.19 -4.40
CA GLN A 55 -12.83 6.99 -5.09
C GLN A 55 -13.64 5.75 -4.70
N ARG A 56 -13.99 5.58 -3.42
CA ARG A 56 -14.86 4.48 -2.97
C ARG A 56 -16.29 4.56 -3.52
N ALA A 57 -16.84 5.77 -3.65
CA ALA A 57 -18.19 5.96 -4.18
C ALA A 57 -18.26 5.84 -5.71
N LEU A 58 -17.19 6.25 -6.41
CA LEU A 58 -17.17 6.34 -7.88
C LEU A 58 -16.54 5.12 -8.55
N ILE A 59 -15.47 4.57 -7.96
CA ILE A 59 -14.79 3.39 -8.49
C ILE A 59 -15.34 2.19 -7.73
N GLY A 60 -16.10 1.34 -8.44
CA GLY A 60 -16.63 0.11 -7.87
C GLY A 60 -15.53 -0.68 -7.15
N ASN A 61 -15.88 -1.28 -6.00
CA ASN A 61 -14.95 -2.00 -5.13
C ASN A 61 -14.21 -3.16 -5.81
N GLN A 62 -14.68 -3.58 -6.99
CA GLN A 62 -14.17 -4.71 -7.76
C GLN A 62 -13.64 -4.30 -9.14
N VAL A 63 -13.53 -2.99 -9.42
CA VAL A 63 -12.91 -2.52 -10.67
C VAL A 63 -11.43 -2.84 -10.63
N LEU A 64 -11.00 -3.68 -11.57
CA LEU A 64 -9.62 -4.10 -11.70
C LEU A 64 -8.71 -2.94 -12.09
N ALA A 65 -7.52 -2.91 -11.50
CA ALA A 65 -6.40 -2.15 -12.03
C ALA A 65 -6.07 -2.65 -13.45
N ARG A 66 -5.57 -1.74 -14.27
CA ARG A 66 -5.18 -2.04 -15.65
C ARG A 66 -4.12 -3.14 -15.68
N GLU A 67 -4.39 -4.18 -16.46
CA GLU A 67 -3.41 -5.19 -16.80
C GLU A 67 -2.74 -4.86 -18.14
N TYR A 68 -1.50 -5.29 -18.28
CA TYR A 68 -0.61 -5.00 -19.41
C TYR A 68 -0.24 -6.29 -20.15
N ALA A 69 0.30 -6.17 -21.36
CA ALA A 69 0.84 -7.32 -22.08
C ALA A 69 2.25 -7.65 -21.59
N GLU A 70 2.71 -8.89 -21.77
CA GLU A 70 4.12 -9.27 -21.47
C GLU A 70 5.12 -8.40 -22.24
N THR A 71 4.77 -7.96 -23.45
CA THR A 71 5.59 -7.04 -24.26
C THR A 71 5.76 -5.66 -23.63
N ASP A 72 4.95 -5.29 -22.64
CA ASP A 72 5.08 -4.04 -21.90
C ASP A 72 6.10 -4.12 -20.75
N ILE A 73 6.60 -5.32 -20.44
CA ILE A 73 7.68 -5.52 -19.46
C ILE A 73 9.00 -5.13 -20.13
N ARG A 74 9.42 -3.88 -19.92
CA ARG A 74 10.65 -3.31 -20.52
C ARG A 74 11.89 -3.46 -19.63
N GLN A 75 11.69 -3.72 -18.34
CA GLN A 75 12.73 -3.77 -17.32
C GLN A 75 12.30 -4.71 -16.20
N GLY A 76 13.26 -5.20 -15.40
CA GLY A 76 12.95 -5.95 -14.19
C GLY A 76 12.23 -5.08 -13.15
N GLN A 77 11.57 -5.72 -12.19
CA GLN A 77 10.97 -4.99 -11.07
C GLN A 77 12.07 -4.40 -10.19
N ARG A 78 12.23 -3.08 -10.24
CA ARG A 78 13.16 -2.32 -9.38
C ARG A 78 12.89 -2.63 -7.89
N PRO A 79 13.87 -3.18 -7.14
CA PRO A 79 13.79 -3.27 -5.69
C PRO A 79 13.80 -1.87 -5.05
N ASN A 80 13.02 -1.66 -3.99
CA ASN A 80 13.00 -0.42 -3.23
C ASN A 80 12.81 -0.66 -1.72
N GLY A 81 13.21 0.28 -0.88
CA GLY A 81 13.22 0.14 0.58
C GLY A 81 14.21 -0.96 1.03
N SER A 82 13.83 -1.77 2.02
CA SER A 82 14.66 -2.89 2.48
C SER A 82 14.79 -3.98 1.43
N THR A 83 15.99 -4.28 0.93
CA THR A 83 16.23 -5.29 -0.12
C THR A 83 16.93 -6.55 0.36
N ASP A 84 17.42 -6.57 1.61
CA ASP A 84 18.07 -7.74 2.19
C ASP A 84 17.88 -7.71 3.71
N PRO A 85 16.76 -8.26 4.24
CA PRO A 85 16.48 -8.21 5.67
C PRO A 85 17.53 -8.97 6.49
N THR A 86 18.03 -8.34 7.54
CA THR A 86 19.09 -8.88 8.40
C THR A 86 18.60 -9.26 9.80
N THR A 87 17.29 -9.39 9.98
CA THR A 87 16.72 -9.88 11.25
C THR A 87 17.07 -11.36 11.42
N ALA A 88 17.37 -11.78 12.65
CA ALA A 88 17.81 -13.14 12.93
C ALA A 88 16.81 -14.20 12.44
N GLU A 89 15.51 -13.92 12.62
CA GLU A 89 14.43 -14.80 12.17
C GLU A 89 14.39 -14.92 10.64
N TYR A 90 14.48 -13.80 9.91
CA TYR A 90 14.48 -13.85 8.44
C TYR A 90 15.72 -14.54 7.89
N MET A 91 16.89 -14.29 8.48
CA MET A 91 18.13 -14.96 8.09
C MET A 91 18.04 -16.47 8.27
N PHE A 92 17.46 -16.93 9.39
CA PHE A 92 17.18 -18.35 9.62
C PHE A 92 16.27 -18.93 8.54
N LEU A 93 15.15 -18.26 8.25
CA LEU A 93 14.22 -18.69 7.20
C LEU A 93 14.91 -18.77 5.83
N ARG A 94 15.69 -17.75 5.46
CA ARG A 94 16.45 -17.73 4.20
C ARG A 94 17.46 -18.88 4.12
N GLN A 95 18.19 -19.15 5.20
CA GLN A 95 19.15 -20.25 5.27
C GLN A 95 18.47 -21.62 5.13
N ALA A 96 17.25 -21.75 5.64
CA ALA A 96 16.41 -22.93 5.51
C ALA A 96 15.55 -22.95 4.23
N ASN A 97 15.91 -22.16 3.21
CA ASN A 97 15.17 -22.05 1.93
C ASN A 97 13.67 -21.75 2.09
N PHE A 98 13.31 -21.03 3.17
CA PHE A 98 11.95 -20.69 3.54
C PHE A 98 11.01 -21.88 3.81
N GLU A 99 11.53 -23.10 4.01
CA GLU A 99 10.70 -24.26 4.39
C GLU A 99 9.96 -24.05 5.73
N PRO A 100 10.61 -23.48 6.78
CA PRO A 100 9.94 -23.20 8.05
C PRO A 100 9.03 -21.98 8.01
N TYR A 101 8.94 -21.25 6.88
CA TYR A 101 8.15 -20.03 6.77
C TYR A 101 6.68 -20.29 7.08
N ARG A 102 6.06 -19.38 7.84
CA ARG A 102 4.63 -19.40 8.13
C ARG A 102 4.05 -18.00 8.03
N LEU A 103 2.96 -17.85 7.27
CA LEU A 103 2.13 -16.66 7.25
C LEU A 103 0.98 -16.83 8.24
N THR A 104 0.90 -15.98 9.25
CA THR A 104 -0.15 -16.05 10.28
C THR A 104 -1.28 -15.05 9.99
N ILE A 105 -2.53 -15.50 10.11
CA ILE A 105 -3.73 -14.65 10.06
C ILE A 105 -4.35 -14.65 11.46
N LYS A 106 -4.51 -13.46 12.07
CA LYS A 106 -4.94 -13.31 13.47
C LYS A 106 -5.81 -12.08 13.72
N GLY A 107 -6.20 -11.86 14.98
CA GLY A 107 -6.96 -10.67 15.41
C GLY A 107 -8.46 -10.93 15.38
N MET A 108 -9.22 -10.09 14.69
CA MET A 108 -10.67 -10.19 14.52
C MET A 108 -11.08 -11.31 13.56
N VAL A 109 -10.75 -12.55 13.94
CA VAL A 109 -11.05 -13.78 13.21
C VAL A 109 -11.68 -14.81 14.16
N ASP A 110 -12.42 -15.76 13.61
CA ASP A 110 -13.02 -16.87 14.37
C ASP A 110 -11.95 -17.86 14.83
N LYS A 111 -10.96 -18.12 13.97
CA LYS A 111 -9.82 -18.98 14.26
C LYS A 111 -8.55 -18.37 13.68
N GLU A 112 -7.53 -18.21 14.52
CA GLU A 112 -6.19 -17.89 14.03
C GLU A 112 -5.64 -19.06 13.21
N VAL A 113 -5.16 -18.78 12.01
CA VAL A 113 -4.63 -19.79 11.07
C VAL A 113 -3.23 -19.40 10.63
N SER A 114 -2.46 -20.40 10.22
CA SER A 114 -1.08 -20.22 9.79
C SER A 114 -0.81 -21.10 8.58
N PHE A 115 -0.19 -20.55 7.54
CA PHE A 115 0.05 -21.22 6.27
C PHE A 115 1.54 -21.27 5.96
N SER A 116 2.04 -22.45 5.61
CA SER A 116 3.35 -22.63 5.00
C SER A 116 3.41 -22.03 3.59
N LEU A 117 4.63 -21.78 3.12
CA LEU A 117 4.84 -21.35 1.73
C LEU A 117 4.31 -22.39 0.72
N ALA A 118 4.43 -23.68 1.03
CA ALA A 118 3.92 -24.75 0.20
C ALA A 118 2.38 -24.77 0.15
N GLU A 119 1.71 -24.56 1.28
CA GLU A 119 0.25 -24.47 1.32
C GLU A 119 -0.26 -23.27 0.52
N LEU A 120 0.37 -22.09 0.64
CA LEU A 120 0.00 -20.93 -0.16
C LEU A 120 0.13 -21.21 -1.66
N ARG A 121 1.22 -21.85 -2.09
CA ARG A 121 1.44 -22.25 -3.49
C ARG A 121 0.47 -23.32 -4.01
N ASN A 122 -0.12 -24.11 -3.11
CA ASN A 122 -1.11 -25.13 -3.45
C ASN A 122 -2.55 -24.59 -3.51
N MET A 123 -2.77 -23.35 -3.07
CA MET A 123 -4.07 -22.68 -3.23
C MET A 123 -4.24 -22.17 -4.68
N PRO A 124 -5.48 -21.87 -5.11
CA PRO A 124 -5.71 -21.24 -6.41
C PRO A 124 -4.88 -19.97 -6.55
N GLU A 125 -4.09 -19.90 -7.62
CA GLU A 125 -3.25 -18.74 -7.89
C GLU A 125 -3.86 -17.80 -8.91
N ARG A 126 -3.41 -16.55 -8.86
CA ARG A 126 -3.65 -15.52 -9.87
C ARG A 126 -2.32 -15.03 -10.39
N THR A 127 -2.23 -14.92 -11.72
CA THR A 127 -1.16 -14.19 -12.39
C THR A 127 -1.73 -12.89 -12.95
N GLN A 128 -0.99 -11.79 -12.78
CA GLN A 128 -1.36 -10.48 -13.29
C GLN A 128 -0.12 -9.69 -13.71
N ILE A 129 -0.23 -8.97 -14.83
CA ILE A 129 0.83 -8.08 -15.30
C ILE A 129 0.37 -6.65 -15.03
N THR A 130 0.96 -6.02 -14.02
CA THR A 130 0.48 -4.75 -13.49
C THR A 130 1.61 -3.75 -13.34
N ARG A 131 1.24 -2.48 -13.28
CA ARG A 131 2.16 -1.39 -13.03
C ARG A 131 2.31 -1.18 -11.52
N HIS A 132 3.54 -1.14 -11.06
CA HIS A 132 3.91 -0.69 -9.72
C HIS A 132 4.31 0.78 -9.80
N ASP A 133 3.56 1.65 -9.14
CA ASP A 133 3.82 3.08 -9.06
C ASP A 133 4.43 3.43 -7.70
N CYS A 134 5.64 4.01 -7.74
CA CYS A 134 6.34 4.45 -6.54
C CYS A 134 6.10 5.94 -6.30
N VAL A 135 5.93 6.28 -5.02
CA VAL A 135 5.82 7.67 -4.56
C VAL A 135 7.04 8.53 -4.91
N GLU A 136 8.20 7.91 -5.17
CA GLU A 136 9.43 8.58 -5.60
C GLU A 136 9.42 8.99 -7.10
N GLY A 137 8.29 8.82 -7.80
CA GLY A 137 8.11 9.32 -9.17
C GLY A 137 8.55 8.36 -10.28
N TRP A 138 8.73 7.08 -9.98
CA TRP A 138 9.05 6.04 -10.96
C TRP A 138 8.00 4.93 -10.99
N SER A 139 7.91 4.22 -12.10
CA SER A 139 7.02 3.06 -12.25
C SER A 139 7.69 1.91 -12.99
N CYS A 140 7.25 0.69 -12.71
CA CYS A 140 7.69 -0.54 -13.37
C CYS A 140 6.48 -1.41 -13.70
N ILE A 141 6.48 -2.08 -14.85
CA ILE A 141 5.48 -3.11 -15.17
C ILE A 141 6.14 -4.47 -14.92
N ALA A 142 5.46 -5.34 -14.20
CA ALA A 142 5.94 -6.67 -13.89
C ALA A 142 4.79 -7.67 -13.82
N LYS A 143 5.11 -8.93 -14.09
CA LYS A 143 4.21 -10.08 -13.96
C LYS A 143 4.34 -10.65 -12.56
N TRP A 144 3.24 -10.69 -11.82
CA TRP A 144 3.18 -11.18 -10.45
C TRP A 144 2.30 -12.42 -10.40
N THR A 145 2.76 -13.44 -9.67
CA THR A 145 1.99 -14.67 -9.42
C THR A 145 1.89 -14.90 -7.91
N GLY A 146 0.70 -15.26 -7.45
CA GLY A 146 0.41 -15.48 -6.04
C GLY A 146 -1.03 -15.88 -5.73
N THR A 147 -1.28 -16.18 -4.46
CA THR A 147 -2.62 -16.51 -3.96
C THR A 147 -3.45 -15.25 -3.71
N PRO A 148 -4.69 -15.14 -4.20
CA PRO A 148 -5.59 -14.05 -3.81
C PRO A 148 -5.80 -13.98 -2.29
N LEU A 149 -5.70 -12.78 -1.70
CA LEU A 149 -5.75 -12.61 -0.25
C LEU A 149 -7.13 -12.90 0.35
N GLY A 150 -8.22 -12.45 -0.29
CA GLY A 150 -9.59 -12.63 0.22
C GLY A 150 -9.91 -14.07 0.64
N PRO A 151 -9.76 -15.07 -0.25
CA PRO A 151 -9.96 -16.48 0.11
C PRO A 151 -9.05 -17.02 1.23
N VAL A 152 -7.88 -16.43 1.44
CA VAL A 152 -6.99 -16.78 2.57
C VAL A 152 -7.57 -16.24 3.87
N LEU A 153 -8.12 -15.01 3.86
CA LEU A 153 -8.80 -14.43 5.01
C LEU A 153 -10.07 -15.21 5.37
N ASP A 154 -10.82 -15.69 4.37
CA ASP A 154 -12.03 -16.49 4.57
C ASP A 154 -11.76 -17.77 5.38
N GLN A 155 -10.58 -18.38 5.24
CA GLN A 155 -10.20 -19.57 6.02
C GLN A 155 -10.04 -19.30 7.52
N ALA A 156 -9.79 -18.05 7.91
CA ALA A 156 -9.73 -17.63 9.31
C ALA A 156 -11.12 -17.29 9.89
N GLY A 157 -12.11 -17.05 9.03
CA GLY A 157 -13.44 -16.55 9.41
C GLY A 157 -13.36 -15.10 9.93
N VAL A 158 -13.26 -14.11 9.05
CA VAL A 158 -13.18 -12.69 9.45
C VAL A 158 -14.46 -12.27 10.19
N LYS A 159 -14.30 -11.73 11.40
CA LYS A 159 -15.43 -11.34 12.25
C LYS A 159 -16.13 -10.08 11.75
N PRO A 160 -17.46 -9.97 11.97
CA PRO A 160 -18.16 -8.70 11.77
C PRO A 160 -17.50 -7.57 12.54
N GLY A 161 -17.37 -6.40 11.90
CA GLY A 161 -16.73 -5.22 12.49
C GLY A 161 -15.24 -5.09 12.23
N ALA A 162 -14.57 -6.12 11.69
CA ALA A 162 -13.22 -5.94 11.14
C ALA A 162 -13.25 -4.93 9.98
N ARG A 163 -12.30 -4.00 9.98
CA ARG A 163 -12.24 -2.88 9.01
C ARG A 163 -10.90 -2.80 8.28
N TYR A 164 -9.84 -3.31 8.88
CA TYR A 164 -8.49 -3.17 8.36
C TYR A 164 -7.71 -4.49 8.47
N CYS A 165 -6.77 -4.65 7.55
CA CYS A 165 -5.69 -5.62 7.66
C CYS A 165 -4.40 -4.87 8.03
N VAL A 166 -3.75 -5.23 9.13
CA VAL A 166 -2.40 -4.78 9.48
C VAL A 166 -1.40 -5.84 9.05
N TYR A 167 -0.42 -5.43 8.27
CA TYR A 167 0.59 -6.30 7.68
C TYR A 167 1.92 -6.10 8.40
N HIS A 168 2.40 -7.14 9.07
CA HIS A 168 3.65 -7.14 9.79
C HIS A 168 4.73 -7.88 9.00
N CYS A 169 5.94 -7.31 8.96
CA CYS A 169 7.01 -7.72 8.05
C CYS A 169 8.29 -8.06 8.81
N TYR A 170 9.08 -8.96 8.22
CA TYR A 170 10.33 -9.42 8.83
C TYR A 170 11.47 -8.40 8.73
N ASP A 171 11.37 -7.38 7.90
CA ASP A 171 12.43 -6.43 7.69
C ASP A 171 12.46 -5.33 8.75
N ASN A 172 13.68 -5.06 9.21
CA ASN A 172 13.98 -3.91 10.02
C ASN A 172 14.12 -2.67 9.11
N ILE A 173 13.24 -1.69 9.28
CA ILE A 173 13.26 -0.45 8.50
C ILE A 173 14.13 0.62 9.17
N GLN A 174 14.31 0.54 10.48
CA GLN A 174 15.12 1.49 11.25
C GLN A 174 15.55 0.90 12.58
N ARG A 175 16.79 1.17 13.00
CA ARG A 175 17.24 0.84 14.36
C ARG A 175 17.09 2.06 15.27
N GLY A 176 16.23 1.94 16.28
CA GLY A 176 16.06 2.93 17.33
C GLY A 176 16.95 2.64 18.55
N LEU A 177 16.92 3.54 19.53
CA LEU A 177 17.61 3.35 20.82
C LEU A 177 17.11 2.12 21.59
N SER A 178 15.84 1.76 21.38
CA SER A 178 15.18 0.62 22.03
C SER A 178 15.29 -0.70 21.24
N GLY A 179 16.00 -0.70 20.11
CA GLY A 179 16.14 -1.88 19.24
C GLY A 179 15.60 -1.67 17.83
N ASP A 180 15.38 -2.77 17.13
CA ASP A 180 14.93 -2.80 15.75
C ASP A 180 13.46 -2.37 15.63
N ILE A 181 13.16 -1.55 14.63
CA ILE A 181 11.79 -1.15 14.26
C ILE A 181 11.46 -1.92 12.98
N LEU A 182 10.55 -2.88 13.11
CA LEU A 182 10.09 -3.67 11.97
C LEU A 182 9.11 -2.89 11.11
N TYR A 183 9.15 -3.14 9.80
CA TYR A 183 8.21 -2.54 8.87
C TYR A 183 6.79 -3.08 9.09
N TYR A 184 5.82 -2.17 9.07
CA TYR A 184 4.42 -2.52 9.03
C TYR A 184 3.64 -1.51 8.19
N THR A 185 2.53 -1.93 7.62
CA THR A 185 1.54 -1.05 6.99
C THR A 185 0.15 -1.67 7.15
N SER A 186 -0.88 -1.03 6.61
CA SER A 186 -2.24 -1.53 6.65
C SER A 186 -2.98 -1.27 5.34
N SER A 187 -4.10 -1.95 5.14
CA SER A 187 -5.08 -1.55 4.13
C SER A 187 -6.49 -1.64 4.70
N ASP A 188 -7.41 -1.01 4.00
CA ASP A 188 -8.84 -1.30 4.16
C ASP A 188 -9.10 -2.79 3.87
N LEU A 189 -10.03 -3.38 4.62
CA LEU A 189 -10.48 -4.75 4.38
C LEU A 189 -11.05 -4.90 2.97
N VAL A 190 -11.73 -3.89 2.44
CA VAL A 190 -12.27 -3.91 1.06
C VAL A 190 -11.15 -4.08 0.03
N ASP A 191 -10.00 -3.44 0.24
CA ASP A 191 -8.86 -3.57 -0.67
C ASP A 191 -8.13 -4.90 -0.46
N ALA A 192 -8.17 -5.47 0.74
CA ALA A 192 -7.67 -6.82 1.01
C ALA A 192 -8.48 -7.91 0.28
N TYR A 193 -9.79 -7.71 0.10
CA TYR A 193 -10.67 -8.59 -0.69
C TYR A 193 -10.71 -8.26 -2.19
N HIS A 194 -9.90 -7.30 -2.66
CA HIS A 194 -9.85 -6.99 -4.08
C HIS A 194 -9.28 -8.17 -4.88
N PRO A 195 -9.83 -8.53 -6.07
CA PRO A 195 -9.40 -9.72 -6.82
C PRO A 195 -7.93 -9.72 -7.27
N GLN A 196 -7.32 -8.54 -7.40
CA GLN A 196 -5.90 -8.35 -7.72
C GLN A 196 -5.02 -8.12 -6.48
N THR A 197 -5.58 -8.21 -5.27
CA THR A 197 -4.78 -8.22 -4.05
C THR A 197 -4.30 -9.64 -3.79
N ILE A 198 -3.00 -9.86 -4.01
CA ILE A 198 -2.39 -11.19 -3.98
C ILE A 198 -1.20 -11.25 -3.01
N LEU A 199 -1.04 -12.42 -2.40
CA LEU A 199 0.15 -12.87 -1.68
C LEU A 199 1.11 -13.44 -2.72
N SER A 200 1.98 -12.59 -3.25
CA SER A 200 2.86 -12.93 -4.35
C SER A 200 4.10 -13.68 -3.89
N TYR A 201 4.37 -14.81 -4.56
CA TYR A 201 5.57 -15.64 -4.39
C TYR A 201 6.33 -15.88 -5.71
N GLY A 202 5.84 -15.34 -6.83
CA GLY A 202 6.50 -15.34 -8.14
C GLY A 202 6.55 -13.96 -8.79
N LEU A 203 7.62 -13.70 -9.54
CA LEU A 203 7.88 -12.46 -10.26
C LEU A 203 8.49 -12.77 -11.63
N ASN A 204 7.87 -12.28 -12.71
CA ASN A 204 8.34 -12.46 -14.08
C ASN A 204 8.69 -13.92 -14.42
N ASP A 205 7.77 -14.84 -14.09
CA ASP A 205 7.90 -16.29 -14.29
C ASP A 205 9.03 -16.98 -13.50
N GLU A 206 9.67 -16.26 -12.57
CA GLU A 206 10.67 -16.78 -11.65
C GLU A 206 10.15 -16.78 -10.19
N VAL A 207 10.87 -17.49 -9.33
CA VAL A 207 10.66 -17.40 -7.87
C VAL A 207 10.93 -15.97 -7.43
N LEU A 208 10.07 -15.43 -6.55
CA LEU A 208 10.23 -14.08 -6.02
C LEU A 208 11.64 -13.89 -5.43
N PRO A 209 12.45 -12.93 -5.94
CA PRO A 209 13.77 -12.64 -5.38
C PRO A 209 13.67 -12.02 -3.98
N VAL A 210 14.69 -12.23 -3.14
CA VAL A 210 14.78 -11.61 -1.80
C VAL A 210 14.66 -10.08 -1.91
N SER A 211 15.37 -9.44 -2.84
CA SER A 211 15.30 -7.99 -3.06
C SER A 211 13.88 -7.46 -3.33
N ASN A 212 13.02 -8.30 -3.89
CA ASN A 212 11.64 -7.98 -4.21
C ASN A 212 10.62 -8.50 -3.18
N GLY A 213 11.05 -9.18 -2.12
CA GLY A 213 10.23 -9.50 -0.96
C GLY A 213 9.96 -10.98 -0.70
N ALA A 214 10.84 -11.88 -1.13
CA ALA A 214 10.74 -13.31 -0.82
C ALA A 214 10.54 -13.58 0.69
N PRO A 215 9.89 -14.68 1.10
CA PRO A 215 9.23 -15.67 0.24
C PRO A 215 7.85 -15.21 -0.25
N VAL A 216 7.23 -14.25 0.45
CA VAL A 216 5.90 -13.71 0.14
C VAL A 216 5.89 -12.21 0.34
N ARG A 217 5.38 -11.48 -0.65
CA ARG A 217 5.04 -10.05 -0.54
C ARG A 217 3.56 -9.82 -0.79
N LEU A 218 3.04 -8.71 -0.31
CA LEU A 218 1.72 -8.25 -0.72
C LEU A 218 1.81 -7.48 -2.03
N ARG A 219 0.76 -7.64 -2.84
CA ARG A 219 0.44 -6.79 -3.97
C ARG A 219 -0.95 -6.22 -3.77
N ILE A 220 -1.10 -4.90 -3.84
CA ILE A 220 -2.38 -4.18 -3.84
C ILE A 220 -2.33 -3.24 -5.04
N GLU A 221 -2.81 -3.69 -6.19
CA GLU A 221 -2.52 -3.03 -7.47
C GLU A 221 -3.21 -1.66 -7.66
N ARG A 222 -4.10 -1.30 -6.74
CA ARG A 222 -4.77 0.01 -6.67
C ARG A 222 -4.11 0.95 -5.66
N ALA A 223 -2.90 0.63 -5.19
CA ALA A 223 -2.18 1.41 -4.21
C ALA A 223 -0.71 1.61 -4.60
N LEU A 224 -0.14 2.71 -4.11
CA LEU A 224 1.27 3.06 -4.26
C LEU A 224 2.17 2.02 -3.58
N GLY A 225 3.42 1.97 -4.05
CA GLY A 225 4.36 0.91 -3.68
C GLY A 225 4.64 0.75 -2.18
N TYR A 226 4.53 1.81 -1.37
CA TYR A 226 4.73 1.70 0.08
C TYR A 226 3.59 0.95 0.79
N LYS A 227 2.40 0.87 0.18
CA LYS A 227 1.27 0.06 0.67
C LYS A 227 1.38 -1.42 0.30
N GLN A 228 2.45 -1.82 -0.40
CA GLN A 228 2.66 -3.18 -0.89
C GLN A 228 3.85 -3.84 -0.15
N PRO A 229 3.68 -4.23 1.13
CA PRO A 229 4.77 -4.71 1.99
C PRO A 229 5.49 -5.95 1.43
N LYS A 230 6.76 -6.08 1.81
CA LYS A 230 7.64 -7.21 1.51
C LYS A 230 7.85 -8.06 2.76
N TYR A 231 8.28 -9.31 2.60
CA TYR A 231 8.69 -10.17 3.72
C TYR A 231 7.58 -10.38 4.76
N LEU A 232 6.35 -10.62 4.30
CA LEU A 232 5.19 -10.73 5.18
C LEU A 232 5.34 -11.88 6.18
N HIS A 233 5.02 -11.65 7.45
CA HIS A 233 4.95 -12.70 8.46
C HIS A 233 3.55 -12.86 9.07
N THR A 234 2.83 -11.75 9.28
CA THR A 234 1.50 -11.76 9.91
C THR A 234 0.56 -10.76 9.26
N ILE A 235 -0.70 -11.16 9.13
CA ILE A 235 -1.84 -10.30 8.78
C ILE A 235 -2.80 -10.30 9.98
N GLU A 236 -3.02 -9.12 10.55
CA GLU A 236 -3.85 -8.94 11.74
C GLU A 236 -5.10 -8.12 11.40
N LEU A 237 -6.27 -8.72 11.61
CA LEU A 237 -7.58 -8.10 11.34
C LEU A 237 -8.00 -7.25 12.53
N VAL A 238 -8.33 -5.99 12.29
CA VAL A 238 -8.68 -5.02 13.35
C VAL A 238 -9.80 -4.07 12.91
N ASP A 239 -10.45 -3.44 13.88
CA ASP A 239 -11.49 -2.42 13.70
C ASP A 239 -10.94 -0.98 13.76
N ASP A 240 -9.78 -0.80 14.41
CA ASP A 240 -9.05 0.47 14.56
C ASP A 240 -7.53 0.25 14.42
N LEU A 241 -6.84 1.28 13.91
CA LEU A 241 -5.39 1.34 13.73
C LEU A 241 -4.68 2.07 14.87
N SER A 242 -5.42 2.69 15.80
CA SER A 242 -4.87 3.55 16.87
C SER A 242 -3.86 2.86 17.80
N SER A 243 -3.94 1.53 17.95
CA SER A 243 -3.00 0.73 18.77
C SER A 243 -1.69 0.36 18.07
N PHE A 244 -1.53 0.66 16.78
CA PHE A 244 -0.35 0.26 15.99
C PHE A 244 0.57 1.45 15.74
N GLY A 245 1.87 1.29 16.05
CA GLY A 245 2.87 2.33 15.87
C GLY A 245 2.45 3.67 16.49
N ARG A 246 2.28 4.70 15.67
CA ARG A 246 1.79 6.03 16.10
C ARG A 246 0.31 6.27 15.78
N GLY A 247 -0.43 5.20 15.50
CA GLY A 247 -1.86 5.20 15.24
C GLY A 247 -2.26 5.73 13.87
N LYS A 248 -1.32 5.86 12.92
CA LYS A 248 -1.59 6.42 11.59
C LYS A 248 -1.72 5.37 10.48
N GLY A 249 -1.62 4.09 10.82
CA GLY A 249 -1.91 2.98 9.92
C GLY A 249 -0.71 2.41 9.15
N GLY A 250 0.51 2.78 9.49
CA GLY A 250 1.71 2.20 8.89
C GLY A 250 2.96 3.02 9.17
N TYR A 251 4.13 2.44 8.89
CA TYR A 251 5.41 3.10 9.17
C TYR A 251 5.56 4.44 8.41
N TRP A 252 5.16 4.49 7.14
CA TRP A 252 5.30 5.71 6.35
C TRP A 252 4.24 6.76 6.72
N GLU A 253 3.04 6.32 7.05
CA GLU A 253 1.94 7.14 7.53
C GLU A 253 2.26 7.79 8.89
N ASP A 254 2.90 7.01 9.78
CA ASP A 254 3.49 7.50 11.04
C ASP A 254 4.54 8.60 10.80
N ASN A 255 5.07 8.66 9.57
CA ASN A 255 6.04 9.64 9.09
C ASN A 255 5.47 10.67 8.09
N GLY A 256 4.14 10.76 8.00
CA GLY A 256 3.43 11.82 7.28
C GLY A 256 3.09 11.53 5.83
N TYR A 257 3.13 10.26 5.42
CA TYR A 257 2.56 9.82 4.15
C TYR A 257 1.04 9.68 4.26
N ASP A 258 0.35 9.73 3.12
CA ASP A 258 -1.09 9.47 3.06
C ASP A 258 -1.40 8.03 3.48
N TRP A 259 -2.54 7.78 4.13
CA TRP A 259 -2.88 6.42 4.56
C TRP A 259 -3.50 5.58 3.44
N TYR A 260 -4.38 6.18 2.62
CA TYR A 260 -5.05 5.43 1.56
C TYR A 260 -4.05 5.02 0.49
N GLY A 261 -3.24 5.99 0.03
CA GLY A 261 -2.19 5.75 -0.95
C GLY A 261 -2.71 5.15 -2.26
N GLY A 262 -4.00 5.31 -2.57
CA GLY A 262 -4.63 4.70 -3.74
C GLY A 262 -4.39 5.46 -5.04
N ILE A 263 -4.39 4.74 -6.15
CA ILE A 263 -4.19 5.24 -7.53
C ILE A 263 -5.36 4.85 -8.45
#